data_AF-A0A6V7U4E5-F1
#
_entry.id   AF-A0A6V7U4E5-F1
#
_cell.length_a   1.000
_cell.length_b   1.000
_cell.length_c   1.000
_cell.angle_alpha   90.00
_cell.angle_beta   90.00
_cell.angle_gamma   90.00
#
_symmetry.space_group_name_H-M   'P 1'
#
loop_
_entity.id
_entity.type
_entity.pdbx_description
1 polymer ?
#
loop_
_entity_poly.entity_id
_entity_poly.type
_entity_poly.pdbx_seq_one_letter_code
_entity_poly.pdbx_strand_id
1 'polypeptide(L)'
;MSVLEKDGKDAVRNFRLTIIEERAAPAIIRGKGLHPRQVNLPQEKAMFAVWTESSEPPKIRGTYITDLQGCLFEVKPYNATVDSISYPLLFPHGDDGYHQNIPFNPNSPKYAKKSTNNSINDNEDITNDKTDDELDIDIDPKKTISYRKYIRYRLAIRKTDSPHNIWSAGGGLSQKFVLDYAARIDAQVADYLRQPEFNLLKTTAPDVLDHMRRDGDLQPNSKIGSVVLFRKYHPGTRPYFQDMFYDATTIMARTRRPGLASFMFTFTTNPYWPEISRNFFHKGQKIVDRFDILCRIYADKLRKLHFLLNKKHIFGKILGYAESMEFQKRIGGPHLHRVFCVDTEATPENIDGLIWAHIPEKPADSDKSAWANFIRKVLELLPKFQIHDCGEHCKGSNGRCLKGFPKPYSRTTILHANKPAEYKRPSPEDGGHTLTLEYGSTETTYTNSELYRIILISL
;
A
#
# COMPACT_ATOMS: atom_id res chain seq x y z
N MET A 1 10.10 51.41 4.38
CA MET A 1 10.17 52.45 3.34
C MET A 1 11.30 52.10 2.38
N SER A 2 10.95 52.03 1.09
CA SER A 2 11.76 52.11 -0.14
C SER A 2 13.11 51.36 -0.27
N VAL A 3 13.08 50.19 -0.93
CA VAL A 3 14.07 49.81 -1.98
C VAL A 3 13.36 49.01 -3.10
N LEU A 4 12.17 49.43 -3.53
CA LEU A 4 11.41 48.74 -4.60
C LEU A 4 10.80 49.69 -5.64
N GLU A 5 11.43 50.84 -5.89
CA GLU A 5 10.91 51.83 -6.85
C GLU A 5 11.89 52.35 -7.90
N LYS A 6 13.02 51.67 -8.18
CA LYS A 6 13.93 52.17 -9.24
C LYS A 6 14.47 51.23 -10.30
N ASP A 7 14.16 49.94 -10.28
CA ASP A 7 14.52 49.06 -11.41
C ASP A 7 13.29 48.32 -11.93
N GLY A 8 13.10 48.41 -13.26
CA GLY A 8 11.86 48.14 -13.98
C GLY A 8 11.14 46.84 -13.64
N LYS A 9 9.81 46.93 -13.57
CA LYS A 9 8.86 45.82 -13.40
C LYS A 9 8.84 44.82 -14.57
N ASP A 10 9.73 44.95 -15.55
CA ASP A 10 9.77 44.12 -16.76
C ASP A 10 10.78 42.95 -16.68
N ALA A 11 11.52 42.79 -15.58
CA ALA A 11 12.57 41.76 -15.46
C ALA A 11 12.20 40.52 -14.62
N VAL A 12 11.04 40.48 -13.95
CA VAL A 12 10.63 39.27 -13.21
C VAL A 12 9.79 38.38 -14.12
N ARG A 13 10.41 37.34 -14.69
CA ARG A 13 9.70 36.27 -15.41
C ARG A 13 8.74 35.58 -14.45
N ASN A 14 7.47 35.91 -14.55
CA ASN A 14 6.39 35.18 -13.88
C ASN A 14 6.29 33.79 -14.51
N PHE A 15 6.69 32.74 -13.79
CA PHE A 15 6.44 31.36 -14.20
C PHE A 15 5.07 30.91 -13.68
N ARG A 16 4.17 30.52 -14.59
CA ARG A 16 2.89 29.90 -14.24
C ARG A 16 2.99 28.39 -14.40
N LEU A 17 3.18 27.69 -13.28
CA LEU A 17 3.10 26.23 -13.25
C LEU A 17 1.62 25.82 -13.26
N THR A 18 1.14 25.31 -14.40
CA THR A 18 -0.21 24.75 -14.50
C THR A 18 -0.14 23.23 -14.36
N ILE A 19 -0.58 22.70 -13.22
CA ILE A 19 -0.71 21.26 -13.00
C ILE A 19 -2.03 20.81 -13.65
N ILE A 20 -1.94 19.99 -14.68
CA ILE A 20 -3.10 19.48 -15.43
C ILE A 20 -3.38 18.07 -14.93
N GLU A 21 -4.61 17.79 -14.50
CA GLU A 21 -5.05 16.39 -14.29
C GLU A 21 -4.95 15.64 -15.63
N GLU A 22 -4.53 14.37 -15.63
CA GLU A 22 -4.41 13.54 -16.86
C GLU A 22 -5.68 13.56 -17.74
N ARG A 23 -6.84 13.78 -17.11
CA ARG A 23 -8.15 13.91 -17.76
C ARG A 23 -8.29 15.17 -18.61
N ALA A 24 -7.59 16.24 -18.25
CA ALA A 24 -7.57 17.54 -18.92
C ALA A 24 -6.36 17.74 -19.85
N ALA A 25 -5.50 16.72 -20.03
CA ALA A 25 -4.42 16.75 -21.00
C ALA A 25 -4.97 16.72 -22.45
N PRO A 26 -4.40 17.49 -23.40
CA PRO A 26 -4.84 17.52 -24.79
C PRO A 26 -4.89 16.13 -25.44
N ALA A 27 -5.94 15.86 -26.21
CA ALA A 27 -6.25 14.55 -26.80
C ALA A 27 -5.16 13.97 -27.73
N ILE A 28 -4.16 14.78 -28.12
CA ILE A 28 -3.00 14.39 -28.93
C ILE A 28 -2.12 13.32 -28.24
N ILE A 29 -2.25 13.09 -26.93
CA ILE A 29 -1.44 12.11 -26.18
C ILE A 29 -2.19 10.78 -25.95
N ARG A 30 -3.48 10.68 -26.30
CA ARG A 30 -4.26 9.46 -26.10
C ARG A 30 -4.30 8.64 -27.39
N GLY A 31 -3.44 7.63 -27.49
CA GLY A 31 -3.51 6.63 -28.55
C GLY A 31 -4.92 6.06 -28.69
N LYS A 32 -5.52 6.18 -29.88
CA LYS A 32 -6.86 5.67 -30.19
C LYS A 32 -6.82 4.14 -30.13
N GLY A 33 -7.47 3.55 -29.12
CA GLY A 33 -7.66 2.11 -29.00
C GLY A 33 -7.72 1.55 -27.59
N LEU A 34 -7.32 2.30 -26.56
CA LEU A 34 -7.33 1.82 -25.17
C LEU A 34 -8.68 2.06 -24.48
N HIS A 35 -9.43 0.97 -24.29
CA HIS A 35 -10.66 0.98 -23.50
C HIS A 35 -10.37 1.26 -22.01
N PRO A 36 -11.05 2.21 -21.34
CA PRO A 36 -10.73 2.66 -19.98
C PRO A 36 -10.91 1.61 -18.86
N ARG A 37 -11.35 0.39 -19.21
CA ARG A 37 -11.46 -0.77 -18.30
C ARG A 37 -10.65 -2.00 -18.74
N GLN A 38 -9.78 -1.88 -19.74
CA GLN A 38 -8.89 -2.97 -20.19
C GLN A 38 -7.48 -2.94 -19.59
N VAL A 39 -7.23 -2.14 -18.54
CA VAL A 39 -5.99 -2.27 -17.77
C VAL A 39 -6.21 -3.20 -16.57
N ASN A 40 -6.50 -4.46 -16.87
CA ASN A 40 -6.01 -5.54 -16.04
C ASN A 40 -4.69 -6.00 -16.67
N LEU A 41 -3.58 -5.53 -16.11
CA LEU A 41 -2.36 -6.31 -16.12
C LEU A 41 -1.89 -6.41 -14.68
N PRO A 42 -1.87 -7.65 -14.16
CA PRO A 42 -0.59 -8.15 -13.71
C PRO A 42 -0.39 -9.54 -14.32
N GLN A 43 0.39 -9.61 -15.38
CA GLN A 43 1.16 -10.81 -15.72
C GLN A 43 2.61 -10.37 -15.77
N GLU A 44 3.18 -10.26 -14.57
CA GLU A 44 4.60 -10.04 -14.26
C GLU A 44 5.25 -8.71 -14.69
N LYS A 45 5.86 -8.05 -13.70
CA LYS A 45 6.86 -7.00 -13.91
C LYS A 45 8.20 -7.49 -13.38
N ALA A 46 8.94 -8.21 -14.20
CA ALA A 46 10.32 -7.80 -14.35
C ALA A 46 10.29 -6.77 -15.49
N MET A 47 10.34 -5.48 -15.15
CA MET A 47 10.44 -4.44 -16.19
C MET A 47 11.83 -4.55 -16.81
N PHE A 48 11.89 -5.17 -17.98
CA PHE A 48 13.05 -5.07 -18.87
C PHE A 48 12.66 -4.16 -20.03
N ALA A 49 13.29 -2.99 -20.09
CA ALA A 49 13.27 -2.20 -21.30
C ALA A 49 14.41 -2.70 -22.19
N VAL A 50 14.07 -3.50 -23.20
CA VAL A 50 14.96 -3.75 -24.33
C VAL A 50 14.78 -2.57 -25.28
N TRP A 51 15.80 -1.72 -25.40
CA TRP A 51 15.80 -0.67 -26.41
C TRP A 51 16.49 -1.19 -27.68
N THR A 52 16.01 -0.72 -28.82
CA THR A 52 16.71 -0.80 -30.11
C THR A 52 17.33 0.57 -30.36
N GLU A 53 18.64 0.66 -30.64
CA GLU A 53 19.34 1.94 -30.86
C GLU A 53 18.73 2.83 -31.98
N SER A 54 17.80 2.31 -32.78
CA SER A 54 17.14 2.99 -33.90
C SER A 54 15.82 3.71 -33.55
N SER A 55 15.32 3.60 -32.33
CA SER A 55 14.18 4.38 -31.84
C SER A 55 14.66 5.48 -30.89
N GLU A 56 14.16 6.71 -31.03
CA GLU A 56 14.47 7.78 -30.07
C GLU A 56 14.30 7.21 -28.66
N PRO A 57 15.33 7.33 -27.78
CA PRO A 57 15.22 6.81 -26.43
C PRO A 57 13.93 7.36 -25.83
N PRO A 58 13.09 6.54 -25.18
CA PRO A 58 11.88 7.04 -24.54
C PRO A 58 12.31 8.22 -23.68
N LYS A 59 11.76 9.43 -23.94
CA LYS A 59 12.15 10.69 -23.28
C LYS A 59 12.47 10.37 -21.83
N ILE A 60 13.76 10.33 -21.51
CA ILE A 60 14.22 9.82 -20.23
C ILE A 60 13.52 10.71 -19.20
N ARG A 61 12.71 10.10 -18.34
CA ARG A 61 12.00 10.87 -17.31
C ARG A 61 13.06 11.37 -16.33
N GLY A 62 13.45 12.62 -16.47
CA GLY A 62 14.49 13.28 -15.70
C GLY A 62 14.19 14.77 -15.56
N THR A 63 14.93 15.46 -14.70
CA THR A 63 14.87 16.92 -14.62
C THR A 63 15.86 17.47 -15.63
N TYR A 64 15.41 18.30 -16.57
CA TYR A 64 16.28 18.94 -17.55
C TYR A 64 16.26 20.44 -17.36
N ILE A 65 17.44 21.05 -17.44
CA ILE A 65 17.59 22.50 -17.43
C ILE A 65 18.14 22.91 -18.79
N THR A 66 17.57 23.96 -19.36
CA THR A 66 18.15 24.63 -20.52
C THR A 66 18.82 25.91 -20.04
N ASP A 67 20.08 26.12 -20.40
CA ASP A 67 20.77 27.38 -20.11
C ASP A 67 20.28 28.51 -21.03
N LEU A 68 20.83 29.72 -20.85
CA LEU A 68 20.47 30.89 -21.65
C LEU A 68 20.93 30.79 -23.11
N GLN A 69 21.83 29.86 -23.41
CA GLN A 69 22.41 29.58 -24.72
C GLN A 69 21.64 28.47 -25.45
N GLY A 70 20.63 27.86 -24.82
CA GLY A 70 19.82 26.80 -25.40
C GLY A 70 20.40 25.39 -25.20
N CYS A 71 21.49 25.24 -24.44
CA CYS A 71 22.08 23.94 -24.15
C CYS A 71 21.26 23.21 -23.07
N LEU A 72 20.94 21.95 -23.33
CA LEU A 72 20.14 21.09 -22.46
C LEU A 72 21.05 20.26 -21.55
N PHE A 73 20.84 20.36 -20.24
CA PHE A 73 21.56 19.59 -19.21
C PHE A 73 20.58 18.66 -18.49
N GLU A 74 20.95 17.40 -18.36
CA GLU A 74 20.25 16.46 -17.47
C GLU A 74 20.71 16.69 -16.03
N VAL A 75 19.76 16.94 -15.14
CA VAL A 75 19.99 16.93 -13.70
C VAL A 75 19.62 15.57 -13.16
N LYS A 76 20.62 14.87 -12.62
CA LYS A 76 20.40 13.55 -12.02
C LYS A 76 19.40 13.64 -10.88
N PRO A 77 18.47 12.67 -10.71
CA PRO A 77 17.40 12.78 -9.73
C PRO A 77 17.86 12.90 -8.27
N TYR A 78 19.09 12.49 -7.98
CA TYR A 78 19.75 12.57 -6.67
C TYR A 78 20.73 13.75 -6.53
N ASN A 79 20.67 14.74 -7.43
CA ASN A 79 21.40 16.00 -7.28
C ASN A 79 20.69 16.89 -6.23
N ALA A 80 21.48 17.57 -5.39
CA ALA A 80 21.01 18.44 -4.32
C ALA A 80 20.00 19.49 -4.80
N THR A 81 20.17 20.06 -5.99
CA THR A 81 19.35 21.18 -6.46
C THR A 81 18.01 20.75 -7.06
N VAL A 82 17.80 19.45 -7.31
CA VAL A 82 16.58 18.97 -7.96
C VAL A 82 15.32 19.31 -7.18
N ASP A 83 15.40 19.28 -5.85
CA ASP A 83 14.26 19.53 -4.98
C ASP A 83 13.76 20.96 -5.10
N SER A 84 14.65 21.93 -4.98
CA SER A 84 14.29 23.35 -5.08
C SER A 84 13.85 23.73 -6.49
N ILE A 85 14.42 23.10 -7.52
CA ILE A 85 14.01 23.29 -8.92
C ILE A 85 12.63 22.68 -9.20
N SER A 86 12.37 21.48 -8.69
CA SER A 86 11.12 20.75 -8.97
C SER A 86 9.97 21.18 -8.05
N TYR A 87 10.28 21.67 -6.85
CA TYR A 87 9.33 21.98 -5.79
C TYR A 87 9.59 23.35 -5.16
N PRO A 88 9.63 24.45 -5.93
CA PRO A 88 9.95 25.78 -5.40
C PRO A 88 8.97 26.25 -4.30
N LEU A 89 7.73 25.74 -4.28
CA LEU A 89 6.76 26.03 -3.22
C LEU A 89 7.07 25.33 -1.88
N LEU A 90 7.76 24.19 -1.92
CA LEU A 90 8.22 23.48 -0.72
C LEU A 90 9.61 23.98 -0.25
N PHE A 91 10.37 24.60 -1.16
CA PHE A 91 11.74 25.07 -0.94
C PHE A 91 11.92 26.51 -1.48
N PRO A 92 11.22 27.50 -0.89
CA PRO A 92 11.17 28.87 -1.43
C PRO A 92 12.51 29.61 -1.35
N HIS A 93 13.44 29.15 -0.52
CA HIS A 93 14.77 29.72 -0.37
C HIS A 93 15.83 29.04 -1.25
N GLY A 94 15.43 28.05 -2.05
CA GLY A 94 16.37 27.31 -2.88
C GLY A 94 17.22 26.30 -2.11
N ASP A 95 16.77 25.86 -0.93
CA ASP A 95 17.54 24.96 -0.07
C ASP A 95 17.95 23.67 -0.80
N ASP A 96 19.17 23.22 -0.54
CA ASP A 96 19.67 21.96 -1.07
C ASP A 96 18.85 20.78 -0.53
N GLY A 97 18.52 19.87 -1.45
CA GLY A 97 17.97 18.55 -1.19
C GLY A 97 19.04 17.55 -0.75
N TYR A 98 18.77 16.27 -0.98
CA TYR A 98 19.74 15.23 -0.67
C TYR A 98 21.03 15.34 -1.51
N HIS A 99 22.17 15.08 -0.88
CA HIS A 99 23.41 14.70 -1.56
C HIS A 99 24.18 13.65 -0.75
N GLN A 100 25.07 12.93 -1.42
CA GLN A 100 25.77 11.76 -0.86
C GLN A 100 26.76 12.06 0.28
N ASN A 101 27.10 13.33 0.52
CA ASN A 101 28.08 13.76 1.52
C ASN A 101 27.43 14.33 2.79
N ILE A 102 26.12 14.14 2.99
CA ILE A 102 25.47 14.61 4.21
C ILE A 102 25.95 13.75 5.39
N PRO A 103 26.56 14.35 6.44
CA PRO A 103 27.13 13.59 7.54
C PRO A 103 26.04 12.97 8.42
N PHE A 104 26.23 11.71 8.79
CA PHE A 104 25.45 11.05 9.82
C PHE A 104 25.97 11.45 11.21
N ASN A 105 25.06 11.91 12.08
CA ASN A 105 25.40 12.23 13.46
C ASN A 105 25.02 11.05 14.39
N PRO A 106 25.98 10.21 14.81
CA PRO A 106 25.69 9.07 15.68
C PRO A 106 25.30 9.48 17.11
N ASN A 107 25.59 10.72 17.53
CA ASN A 107 25.32 11.23 18.87
C ASN A 107 23.87 11.72 19.05
N SER A 108 22.99 11.48 18.08
CA SER A 108 21.56 11.71 18.26
C SER A 108 21.04 10.80 19.39
N PRO A 109 20.30 11.33 20.40
CA PRO A 109 19.93 10.60 21.62
C PRO A 109 19.10 9.33 21.40
N LYS A 110 18.61 9.06 20.18
CA LYS A 110 17.96 7.80 19.80
C LYS A 110 18.94 6.68 19.41
N TYR A 111 20.10 6.99 18.84
CA TYR A 111 21.10 5.98 18.44
C TYR A 111 21.94 5.51 19.62
N ALA A 112 22.23 6.39 20.59
CA ALA A 112 22.91 6.03 21.83
C ALA A 112 22.17 4.93 22.62
N LYS A 113 20.83 4.89 22.57
CA LYS A 113 20.02 3.88 23.26
C LYS A 113 20.00 2.49 22.61
N LYS A 114 20.28 2.38 21.30
CA LYS A 114 20.35 1.08 20.60
C LYS A 114 21.65 0.33 20.91
N SER A 115 22.70 1.03 21.35
CA SER A 115 24.02 0.46 21.62
C SER A 115 24.15 -0.21 23.00
N THR A 116 23.32 0.17 23.99
CA THR A 116 23.52 -0.26 25.39
C THR A 116 22.46 -1.19 25.98
N ASN A 117 21.37 -1.51 25.26
CA ASN A 117 20.32 -2.41 25.77
C ASN A 117 20.10 -3.61 24.83
N ASN A 118 20.93 -4.64 24.98
CA ASN A 118 20.70 -5.98 24.44
C ASN A 118 19.61 -6.78 25.22
N SER A 119 18.61 -6.11 25.79
CA SER A 119 17.60 -6.77 26.65
C SER A 119 16.17 -6.23 26.48
N ILE A 120 15.77 -5.92 25.25
CA ILE A 120 14.35 -5.94 24.90
C ILE A 120 14.22 -6.91 23.72
N ASN A 121 13.43 -7.95 23.93
CA ASN A 121 13.08 -8.97 22.94
C ASN A 121 12.22 -8.33 21.82
N ASP A 122 12.83 -7.49 21.00
CA ASP A 122 12.25 -6.93 19.78
C ASP A 122 12.25 -7.97 18.64
N ASN A 123 11.80 -9.20 18.94
CA ASN A 123 11.30 -10.13 17.93
C ASN A 123 9.84 -9.78 17.59
N GLU A 124 9.58 -8.51 17.29
CA GLU A 124 8.34 -8.03 16.66
C GLU A 124 8.66 -7.60 15.23
N ASP A 125 9.05 -8.59 14.43
CA ASP A 125 9.12 -8.53 12.98
C ASP A 125 7.70 -8.33 12.43
N ILE A 126 7.34 -7.06 12.20
CA ILE A 126 6.14 -6.66 11.44
C ILE A 126 6.53 -5.77 10.25
N THR A 127 7.72 -5.20 10.32
CA THR A 127 8.48 -4.74 9.16
C THR A 127 9.88 -5.23 9.44
N ASN A 128 10.41 -6.09 8.59
CA ASN A 128 11.79 -6.53 8.66
C ASN A 128 12.65 -5.27 8.39
N ASP A 129 12.84 -4.41 9.39
CA ASP A 129 13.56 -3.13 9.30
C ASP A 129 15.01 -3.39 8.87
N LYS A 130 15.48 -4.64 9.04
CA LYS A 130 16.75 -5.15 8.52
C LYS A 130 16.77 -5.25 6.99
N THR A 131 15.69 -5.65 6.32
CA THR A 131 15.65 -5.76 4.85
C THR A 131 15.43 -4.40 4.17
N ASP A 132 14.77 -3.46 4.84
CA ASP A 132 14.61 -2.09 4.32
C ASP A 132 15.99 -1.42 4.21
N ASP A 133 16.82 -1.49 5.25
CA ASP A 133 18.16 -0.91 5.26
C ASP A 133 19.14 -1.62 4.29
N GLU A 134 18.89 -2.88 3.91
CA GLU A 134 19.71 -3.62 2.92
C GLU A 134 19.62 -3.05 1.49
N LEU A 135 18.58 -2.28 1.18
CA LEU A 135 18.42 -1.62 -0.12
C LEU A 135 19.01 -0.21 -0.15
N ASP A 136 19.50 0.31 0.98
CA ASP A 136 20.06 1.65 1.05
C ASP A 136 21.50 1.65 0.53
N ILE A 137 21.77 2.46 -0.50
CA ILE A 137 23.12 2.74 -0.94
C ILE A 137 23.69 3.83 -0.03
N ASP A 138 24.48 3.41 0.94
CA ASP A 138 25.25 4.29 1.83
C ASP A 138 26.73 4.18 1.47
N ILE A 139 27.40 5.30 1.19
CA ILE A 139 28.83 5.30 0.84
C ILE A 139 29.65 4.83 2.05
N ASP A 140 29.32 5.37 3.22
CA ASP A 140 29.82 4.90 4.50
C ASP A 140 28.68 4.97 5.53
N PRO A 141 28.03 3.85 5.85
CA PRO A 141 26.85 3.82 6.73
C PRO A 141 27.10 4.30 8.17
N LYS A 142 28.36 4.51 8.55
CA LYS A 142 28.74 5.10 9.84
C LYS A 142 28.98 6.60 9.77
N LYS A 143 29.13 7.18 8.58
CA LYS A 143 29.51 8.59 8.36
C LYS A 143 28.54 9.38 7.51
N THR A 144 27.77 8.75 6.64
CA THR A 144 26.84 9.41 5.72
C THR A 144 25.41 8.95 5.93
N ILE A 145 24.45 9.74 5.47
CA ILE A 145 23.04 9.33 5.45
C ILE A 145 22.65 8.86 4.05
N SER A 146 21.85 7.80 3.98
CA SER A 146 21.22 7.34 2.74
C SER A 146 20.09 8.28 2.28
N TYR A 147 19.73 8.17 1.00
CA TYR A 147 18.60 8.90 0.39
C TYR A 147 17.29 8.66 1.17
N ARG A 148 17.07 7.41 1.59
CA ARG A 148 15.89 7.00 2.36
C ARG A 148 15.89 7.57 3.78
N LYS A 149 17.03 7.56 4.48
CA LYS A 149 17.19 8.20 5.80
C LYS A 149 16.91 9.70 5.73
N TYR A 150 17.40 10.37 4.69
CA TYR A 150 17.15 11.79 4.46
C TYR A 150 15.66 12.12 4.29
N ILE A 151 14.95 11.42 3.39
CA ILE A 151 13.51 11.70 3.20
C ILE A 151 12.69 11.33 4.43
N ARG A 152 13.02 10.23 5.14
CA ARG A 152 12.38 9.88 6.42
C ARG A 152 12.57 11.01 7.44
N TYR A 153 13.75 11.62 7.50
CA TYR A 153 14.00 12.80 8.32
C TYR A 153 13.16 14.01 7.87
N ARG A 154 13.08 14.31 6.58
CA ARG A 154 12.29 15.44 6.05
C ARG A 154 10.79 15.30 6.28
N LEU A 155 10.26 14.08 6.26
CA LEU A 155 8.85 13.78 6.49
C LEU A 155 8.48 13.65 7.98
N ALA A 156 9.47 13.66 8.88
CA ALA A 156 9.25 13.49 10.30
C ALA A 156 8.62 14.75 10.92
N ILE A 157 7.48 14.56 11.58
CA ILE A 157 6.80 15.63 12.32
C ILE A 157 7.53 15.91 13.63
N ARG A 158 7.96 17.16 13.81
CA ARG A 158 8.57 17.67 15.05
C ARG A 158 7.67 18.71 15.67
N LYS A 159 7.82 18.93 16.99
CA LYS A 159 7.06 19.97 17.72
C LYS A 159 7.33 21.38 17.18
N THR A 160 8.54 21.61 16.67
CA THR A 160 8.97 22.87 16.04
C THR A 160 8.39 23.09 14.66
N ASP A 161 7.91 22.03 14.01
CA ASP A 161 7.54 22.03 12.58
C ASP A 161 6.02 22.11 12.44
N SER A 162 5.39 23.10 13.09
CA SER A 162 3.94 23.29 13.07
C SER A 162 3.54 24.64 12.44
N PRO A 163 2.86 24.65 11.27
CA PRO A 163 2.48 23.48 10.47
C PRO A 163 3.69 22.91 9.69
N HIS A 164 3.69 21.60 9.44
CA HIS A 164 4.84 20.93 8.81
C HIS A 164 4.90 21.26 7.32
N ASN A 165 5.94 21.93 6.85
CA ASN A 165 6.07 22.47 5.48
C ASN A 165 5.57 21.56 4.34
N ILE A 166 5.91 20.26 4.36
CA ILE A 166 5.42 19.29 3.37
C ILE A 166 3.95 18.95 3.63
N TRP A 167 3.62 18.36 4.79
CA TRP A 167 2.25 17.91 5.09
C TRP A 167 1.19 19.02 5.21
N SER A 168 1.61 20.27 5.41
CA SER A 168 0.75 21.45 5.43
C SER A 168 0.37 21.93 4.05
N ALA A 169 1.25 21.77 3.05
CA ALA A 169 0.93 22.05 1.66
C ALA A 169 -0.21 21.16 1.15
N GLY A 170 -0.30 19.92 1.67
CA GLY A 170 -1.36 18.96 1.37
C GLY A 170 -1.46 18.62 -0.12
N GLY A 171 -2.54 17.95 -0.51
CA GLY A 171 -2.94 17.77 -1.90
C GLY A 171 -1.91 17.08 -2.80
N GLY A 172 -2.04 17.35 -4.10
CA GLY A 172 -1.18 16.77 -5.13
C GLY A 172 0.29 17.14 -5.02
N LEU A 173 0.64 18.30 -4.44
CA LEU A 173 2.03 18.73 -4.30
C LEU A 173 2.81 17.82 -3.34
N SER A 174 2.26 17.59 -2.14
CA SER A 174 2.88 16.74 -1.12
C SER A 174 2.93 15.28 -1.57
N GLN A 175 1.82 14.80 -2.18
CA GLN A 175 1.75 13.45 -2.73
C GLN A 175 2.80 13.24 -3.82
N LYS A 176 2.91 14.16 -4.77
CA LYS A 176 3.91 14.10 -5.84
C LYS A 176 5.32 14.14 -5.27
N PHE A 177 5.60 15.02 -4.31
CA PHE A 177 6.91 15.10 -3.67
C PHE A 177 7.34 13.75 -3.08
N VAL A 178 6.46 13.08 -2.33
CA VAL A 178 6.80 11.78 -1.73
C VAL A 178 6.92 10.67 -2.79
N LEU A 179 6.04 10.65 -3.80
CA LEU A 179 6.10 9.67 -4.88
C LEU A 179 7.36 9.82 -5.74
N ASP A 180 7.76 11.05 -6.06
CA ASP A 180 9.01 11.32 -6.78
C ASP A 180 10.20 10.83 -5.96
N TYR A 181 10.22 11.08 -4.64
CA TYR A 181 11.27 10.57 -3.77
C TYR A 181 11.36 9.04 -3.76
N ALA A 182 10.22 8.34 -3.73
CA ALA A 182 10.20 6.87 -3.84
C ALA A 182 10.78 6.40 -5.18
N ALA A 183 10.37 7.01 -6.29
CA ALA A 183 10.88 6.68 -7.62
C ALA A 183 12.40 6.97 -7.77
N ARG A 184 12.91 8.00 -7.09
CA ARG A 184 14.34 8.33 -7.07
C ARG A 184 15.17 7.31 -6.31
N ILE A 185 14.65 6.75 -5.21
CA ILE A 185 15.29 5.64 -4.49
C ILE A 185 15.43 4.43 -5.43
N ASP A 186 14.34 4.06 -6.12
CA ASP A 186 14.35 2.94 -7.06
C ASP A 186 15.33 3.18 -8.23
N ALA A 187 15.38 4.42 -8.74
CA ALA A 187 16.32 4.81 -9.79
C ALA A 187 17.78 4.69 -9.34
N GLN A 188 18.09 5.08 -8.10
CA GLN A 188 19.44 4.96 -7.53
C GLN A 188 19.88 3.50 -7.44
N VAL A 189 18.98 2.61 -6.99
CA VAL A 189 19.24 1.16 -6.95
C VAL A 189 19.44 0.60 -8.36
N ALA A 190 18.62 1.02 -9.32
CA ALA A 190 18.77 0.62 -10.72
C ALA A 190 20.10 1.08 -11.32
N ASP A 191 20.54 2.32 -11.05
CA ASP A 191 21.83 2.84 -11.51
C ASP A 191 23.01 2.07 -10.91
N TYR A 192 22.94 1.72 -9.62
CA TYR A 192 23.95 0.90 -8.96
C TYR A 192 24.09 -0.49 -9.60
N LEU A 193 22.96 -1.14 -9.91
CA LEU A 193 22.94 -2.46 -10.56
C LEU A 193 23.40 -2.44 -12.02
N ARG A 194 23.52 -1.26 -12.65
CA ARG A 194 24.05 -1.13 -14.03
C ARG A 194 25.58 -1.14 -14.10
N GLN A 195 26.27 -0.94 -12.97
CA GLN A 195 27.74 -0.87 -12.93
C GLN A 195 28.39 -2.15 -13.52
N PRO A 196 29.57 -2.05 -14.16
CA PRO A 196 30.20 -3.16 -14.86
C PRO A 196 30.40 -4.42 -14.00
N GLU A 197 30.60 -4.26 -12.69
CA GLU A 197 30.84 -5.35 -11.74
C GLU A 197 29.59 -6.24 -11.56
N PHE A 198 28.40 -5.71 -11.84
CA PHE A 198 27.13 -6.45 -11.83
C PHE A 198 26.75 -7.03 -13.21
N ASN A 199 27.67 -7.02 -14.19
CA ASN A 199 27.44 -7.63 -15.51
C ASN A 199 27.12 -9.14 -15.42
N LEU A 200 27.50 -9.84 -14.35
CA LEU A 200 27.12 -11.24 -14.11
C LEU A 200 25.61 -11.44 -13.92
N LEU A 201 24.86 -10.37 -13.64
CA LEU A 201 23.41 -10.40 -13.56
C LEU A 201 22.75 -10.12 -14.92
N LYS A 202 23.54 -9.79 -15.95
CA LYS A 202 23.05 -9.52 -17.29
C LYS A 202 22.95 -10.83 -18.08
N THR A 203 21.77 -11.11 -18.61
CA THR A 203 21.56 -12.16 -19.60
C THR A 203 21.06 -11.56 -20.90
N THR A 204 21.47 -12.12 -22.02
CA THR A 204 20.72 -12.01 -23.27
C THR A 204 19.54 -12.96 -23.11
N ALA A 205 18.32 -12.46 -22.91
CA ALA A 205 17.15 -13.32 -22.70
C ALA A 205 16.73 -13.95 -24.04
N PRO A 206 17.20 -15.17 -24.42
CA PRO A 206 17.15 -15.64 -25.80
C PRO A 206 15.70 -15.89 -26.24
N ASP A 207 14.86 -16.38 -25.32
CA ASP A 207 13.43 -16.59 -25.55
C ASP A 207 12.68 -15.28 -25.84
N VAL A 208 13.10 -14.17 -25.20
CA VAL A 208 12.55 -12.84 -25.47
C VAL A 208 12.98 -12.36 -26.86
N LEU A 209 14.24 -12.59 -27.24
CA LEU A 209 14.75 -12.25 -28.56
C LEU A 209 14.04 -13.05 -29.66
N ASP A 210 13.83 -14.34 -29.44
CA ASP A 210 13.17 -15.23 -30.39
C ASP A 210 11.66 -14.96 -30.49
N HIS A 211 11.03 -14.48 -29.41
CA HIS A 211 9.66 -13.98 -29.47
C HIS A 211 9.56 -12.67 -30.26
N MET A 212 10.40 -11.67 -29.95
CA MET A 212 10.41 -10.37 -30.65
C MET A 212 10.77 -10.51 -32.14
N ARG A 213 11.64 -11.47 -32.49
CA ARG A 213 11.94 -11.81 -33.90
C ARG A 213 10.73 -12.42 -34.61
N ARG A 214 9.98 -13.31 -33.93
CA ARG A 214 8.78 -13.95 -34.49
C ARG A 214 7.65 -12.95 -34.73
N ASP A 215 7.49 -11.97 -33.84
CA ASP A 215 6.43 -10.96 -33.94
C ASP A 215 6.79 -9.80 -34.88
N GLY A 216 8.03 -9.77 -35.41
CA GLY A 216 8.48 -8.74 -36.36
C GLY A 216 8.82 -7.39 -35.72
N ASP A 217 8.91 -7.33 -34.39
CA ASP A 217 9.17 -6.10 -33.63
C ASP A 217 10.62 -5.61 -33.73
N LEU A 218 11.54 -6.47 -34.19
CA LEU A 218 12.96 -6.14 -34.32
C LEU A 218 13.31 -5.79 -35.77
N GLN A 219 13.62 -4.52 -36.00
CA GLN A 219 14.14 -4.05 -37.29
C GLN A 219 15.53 -4.65 -37.57
N PRO A 220 15.92 -4.81 -38.85
CA PRO A 220 17.28 -5.20 -39.22
C PRO A 220 18.31 -4.27 -38.54
N ASN A 221 19.39 -4.86 -37.98
CA ASN A 221 20.46 -4.15 -37.25
C ASN A 221 20.05 -3.50 -35.91
N SER A 222 18.91 -3.89 -35.32
CA SER A 222 18.57 -3.48 -33.96
C SER A 222 19.64 -3.96 -32.96
N LYS A 223 20.33 -3.03 -32.29
CA LYS A 223 21.14 -3.36 -31.12
C LYS A 223 20.26 -3.47 -29.90
N ILE A 224 20.31 -4.62 -29.24
CA ILE A 224 19.43 -5.00 -28.15
C ILE A 224 20.18 -4.81 -26.84
N GLY A 225 19.52 -4.14 -25.88
CA GLY A 225 20.00 -4.03 -24.51
C GLY A 225 20.12 -5.39 -23.79
N SER A 226 20.64 -5.36 -22.56
CA SER A 226 20.77 -6.54 -21.70
C SER A 226 19.68 -6.58 -20.63
N VAL A 227 19.25 -7.79 -20.25
CA VAL A 227 18.27 -8.03 -19.19
C VAL A 227 19.02 -8.22 -17.88
N VAL A 228 18.78 -7.36 -16.88
CA VAL A 228 19.41 -7.47 -15.54
C VAL A 228 18.52 -8.35 -14.65
N LEU A 229 18.90 -9.59 -14.43
CA LEU A 229 18.20 -10.49 -13.51
C LEU A 229 18.40 -10.02 -12.07
N PHE A 230 17.35 -9.47 -11.47
CA PHE A 230 17.34 -9.17 -10.05
C PHE A 230 17.44 -10.46 -9.23
N ARG A 231 18.19 -10.40 -8.13
CA ARG A 231 18.27 -11.51 -7.17
C ARG A 231 16.97 -11.63 -6.38
N LYS A 232 16.72 -12.82 -5.84
CA LYS A 232 15.58 -13.10 -4.95
C LYS A 232 15.50 -12.21 -3.71
N TYR A 233 16.60 -11.56 -3.33
CA TYR A 233 16.66 -10.62 -2.20
C TYR A 233 16.15 -9.21 -2.55
N HIS A 234 15.81 -8.92 -3.81
CA HIS A 234 15.27 -7.62 -4.18
C HIS A 234 13.72 -7.65 -4.08
N PRO A 235 13.12 -6.98 -3.08
CA PRO A 235 11.67 -7.00 -2.87
C PRO A 235 10.90 -6.55 -4.10
N GLY A 236 9.73 -7.15 -4.34
CA GLY A 236 8.86 -6.81 -5.47
C GLY A 236 9.24 -7.46 -6.80
N THR A 237 10.33 -8.21 -6.87
CA THR A 237 10.74 -8.93 -8.09
C THR A 237 10.06 -10.29 -8.21
N ARG A 238 9.99 -10.84 -9.43
CA ARG A 238 9.46 -12.20 -9.64
C ARG A 238 10.18 -13.25 -8.78
N PRO A 239 11.54 -13.32 -8.75
CA PRO A 239 12.23 -14.29 -7.92
C PRO A 239 11.93 -14.12 -6.42
N TYR A 240 11.77 -12.88 -5.94
CA TYR A 240 11.37 -12.59 -4.56
C TYR A 240 9.97 -13.15 -4.24
N PHE A 241 8.97 -12.85 -5.08
CA PHE A 241 7.62 -13.37 -4.86
C PHE A 241 7.52 -14.89 -5.01
N GLN A 242 8.32 -15.49 -5.90
CA GLN A 242 8.41 -16.95 -6.02
C GLN A 242 8.97 -17.59 -4.75
N ASP A 243 10.04 -17.05 -4.18
CA ASP A 243 10.62 -17.54 -2.93
C ASP A 243 9.60 -17.42 -1.78
N MET A 244 8.94 -16.26 -1.64
CA MET A 244 7.87 -16.08 -0.64
C MET A 244 6.72 -17.07 -0.82
N PHE A 245 6.32 -17.36 -2.06
CA PHE A 245 5.26 -18.33 -2.34
C PHE A 245 5.68 -19.76 -1.98
N TYR A 246 6.92 -20.15 -2.30
CA TYR A 246 7.47 -21.45 -1.94
C TYR A 246 7.60 -21.61 -0.42
N ASP A 247 8.04 -20.57 0.29
CA ASP A 247 8.11 -20.56 1.75
C ASP A 247 6.72 -20.70 2.36
N ALA A 248 5.76 -19.88 1.91
CA ALA A 248 4.38 -19.95 2.38
C ALA A 248 3.78 -21.34 2.17
N THR A 249 3.95 -21.91 0.97
CA THR A 249 3.46 -23.27 0.64
C THR A 249 4.12 -24.33 1.50
N THR A 250 5.43 -24.21 1.73
CA THR A 250 6.20 -25.13 2.57
C THR A 250 5.75 -25.08 4.03
N ILE A 251 5.49 -23.89 4.56
CA ILE A 251 4.93 -23.71 5.91
C ILE A 251 3.58 -24.42 6.01
N MET A 252 2.66 -24.16 5.07
CA MET A 252 1.33 -24.77 5.07
C MET A 252 1.38 -26.30 4.91
N ALA A 253 2.29 -26.82 4.08
CA ALA A 253 2.47 -28.25 3.88
C ALA A 253 3.02 -28.98 5.12
N ARG A 254 3.83 -28.29 5.94
CA ARG A 254 4.42 -28.85 7.17
C ARG A 254 3.51 -28.75 8.40
N THR A 255 2.52 -27.86 8.38
CA THR A 255 1.52 -27.73 9.45
C THR A 255 0.39 -28.78 9.37
N ARG A 256 -0.33 -29.01 10.47
CA ARG A 256 -1.34 -30.08 10.65
C ARG A 256 -2.35 -30.06 9.47
N ARG A 257 -2.45 -31.20 8.74
CA ARG A 257 -3.09 -31.41 7.42
C ARG A 257 -2.32 -30.79 6.25
N PRO A 258 -1.61 -31.61 5.43
CA PRO A 258 -0.88 -31.11 4.26
C PRO A 258 -1.81 -30.32 3.32
N GLY A 259 -1.53 -29.03 3.16
CA GLY A 259 -2.11 -28.23 2.08
C GLY A 259 -3.39 -27.43 2.37
N LEU A 260 -3.91 -27.39 3.60
CA LEU A 260 -5.08 -26.57 3.94
C LEU A 260 -4.82 -25.69 5.17
N ALA A 261 -4.89 -24.37 4.97
CA ALA A 261 -4.85 -23.42 6.07
C ALA A 261 -6.12 -23.48 6.92
N SER A 262 -5.99 -23.25 8.24
CA SER A 262 -7.13 -23.19 9.15
C SER A 262 -7.99 -21.95 8.91
N PHE A 263 -7.35 -20.80 8.73
CA PHE A 263 -8.03 -19.52 8.56
C PHE A 263 -7.34 -18.65 7.49
N MET A 264 -8.15 -17.86 6.81
CA MET A 264 -7.71 -16.71 6.04
C MET A 264 -8.54 -15.50 6.49
N PHE A 265 -7.90 -14.43 6.92
CA PHE A 265 -8.59 -13.16 7.15
C PHE A 265 -7.93 -12.04 6.35
N THR A 266 -8.76 -11.04 6.04
CA THR A 266 -8.31 -9.78 5.44
C THR A 266 -8.49 -8.66 6.45
N PHE A 267 -7.42 -7.94 6.78
CA PHE A 267 -7.48 -6.75 7.63
C PHE A 267 -7.32 -5.48 6.78
N THR A 268 -8.44 -4.80 6.57
CA THR A 268 -8.52 -3.63 5.68
C THR A 268 -8.57 -2.33 6.48
N THR A 269 -7.88 -1.32 5.98
CA THR A 269 -7.94 0.05 6.50
C THR A 269 -9.37 0.60 6.53
N ASN A 270 -9.72 1.30 7.62
CA ASN A 270 -10.96 2.09 7.71
C ASN A 270 -10.63 3.59 7.62
N PRO A 271 -11.07 4.28 6.54
CA PRO A 271 -10.79 5.71 6.36
C PRO A 271 -11.55 6.61 7.35
N TYR A 272 -12.54 6.07 8.06
CA TYR A 272 -13.36 6.80 9.04
C TYR A 272 -12.85 6.67 10.47
N TRP A 273 -11.64 6.12 10.68
CA TRP A 273 -11.05 6.12 12.02
C TRP A 273 -10.93 7.56 12.53
N PRO A 274 -11.50 7.87 13.71
CA PRO A 274 -11.51 9.24 14.24
C PRO A 274 -10.08 9.76 14.49
N GLU A 275 -9.10 8.88 14.69
CA GLU A 275 -7.67 9.20 14.79
C GLU A 275 -7.16 9.91 13.52
N ILE A 276 -7.73 9.63 12.35
CA ILE A 276 -7.31 10.24 11.07
C ILE A 276 -7.69 11.72 11.07
N SER A 277 -8.99 12.02 11.18
CA SER A 277 -9.50 13.39 11.08
C SER A 277 -9.02 14.29 12.22
N ARG A 278 -8.79 13.73 13.42
CA ARG A 278 -8.22 14.45 14.57
C ARG A 278 -6.79 14.96 14.34
N ASN A 279 -6.03 14.34 13.43
CA ASN A 279 -4.62 14.67 13.19
C ASN A 279 -4.38 15.48 11.90
N PHE A 280 -5.44 15.99 11.26
CA PHE A 280 -5.31 16.94 10.16
C PHE A 280 -4.78 18.29 10.66
N PHE A 281 -3.88 18.91 9.89
CA PHE A 281 -3.31 20.23 10.21
C PHE A 281 -4.34 21.35 10.06
N HIS A 282 -5.23 21.24 9.07
CA HIS A 282 -6.23 22.28 8.75
C HIS A 282 -7.59 21.67 8.40
N LYS A 283 -8.66 22.45 8.60
CA LYS A 283 -10.01 22.10 8.16
C LYS A 283 -10.03 21.95 6.63
N GLY A 284 -10.53 20.83 6.14
CA GLY A 284 -10.63 20.54 4.70
C GLY A 284 -9.55 19.62 4.12
N GLN A 285 -8.49 19.27 4.89
CA GLN A 285 -7.58 18.20 4.48
C GLN A 285 -8.32 16.88 4.30
N LYS A 286 -7.92 16.10 3.30
CA LYS A 286 -8.47 14.78 2.99
C LYS A 286 -7.48 13.70 3.43
N ILE A 287 -7.99 12.48 3.62
CA ILE A 287 -7.17 11.31 3.96
C ILE A 287 -6.02 11.06 2.97
N VAL A 288 -6.26 11.32 1.68
CA VAL A 288 -5.26 11.17 0.61
C VAL A 288 -4.11 12.19 0.75
N ASP A 289 -4.36 13.34 1.37
CA ASP A 289 -3.34 14.37 1.60
C ASP A 289 -2.43 13.97 2.78
N ARG A 290 -2.91 13.08 3.65
CA ARG A 290 -2.25 12.59 4.87
C ARG A 290 -2.22 11.07 4.94
N PHE A 291 -1.77 10.44 3.86
CA PHE A 291 -1.60 8.99 3.80
C PHE A 291 -0.60 8.48 4.86
N ASP A 292 0.32 9.34 5.33
CA ASP A 292 1.24 9.04 6.43
C ASP A 292 0.48 8.70 7.73
N ILE A 293 -0.56 9.45 8.05
CA ILE A 293 -1.42 9.19 9.22
C ILE A 293 -2.14 7.86 9.05
N LEU A 294 -2.68 7.63 7.85
CA LEU A 294 -3.40 6.40 7.53
C LEU A 294 -2.52 5.17 7.74
N CYS A 295 -1.32 5.17 7.15
CA CYS A 295 -0.37 4.07 7.27
C CYS A 295 0.10 3.87 8.72
N ARG A 296 0.33 4.95 9.48
CA ARG A 296 0.74 4.86 10.90
C ARG A 296 -0.34 4.26 11.78
N ILE A 297 -1.58 4.74 11.66
CA ILE A 297 -2.71 4.19 12.43
C ILE A 297 -2.94 2.73 12.04
N TYR A 298 -2.84 2.41 10.74
CA TYR A 298 -2.95 1.04 10.26
C TYR A 298 -1.86 0.16 10.89
N ALA A 299 -0.60 0.60 10.87
CA ALA A 299 0.51 -0.13 11.48
C ALA A 299 0.30 -0.33 12.98
N ASP A 300 -0.17 0.67 13.72
CA ASP A 300 -0.47 0.55 15.16
C ASP A 300 -1.56 -0.51 15.41
N LYS A 301 -2.64 -0.47 14.63
CA LYS A 301 -3.73 -1.46 14.76
C LYS A 301 -3.30 -2.86 14.30
N LEU A 302 -2.44 -2.95 13.29
CA LEU A 302 -1.84 -4.20 12.83
C LEU A 302 -0.96 -4.82 13.91
N ARG A 303 -0.14 -4.03 14.63
CA ARG A 303 0.64 -4.52 15.77
C ARG A 303 -0.26 -5.10 16.85
N LYS A 304 -1.35 -4.40 17.19
CA LYS A 304 -2.32 -4.93 18.16
C LYS A 304 -3.00 -6.20 17.66
N LEU A 305 -3.37 -6.27 16.38
CA LEU A 305 -3.90 -7.49 15.77
C LEU A 305 -2.90 -8.66 15.88
N HIS A 306 -1.64 -8.44 15.50
CA HIS A 306 -0.59 -9.45 15.62
C HIS A 306 -0.37 -9.91 17.06
N PHE A 307 -0.41 -8.99 18.03
CA PHE A 307 -0.36 -9.34 19.44
C PHE A 307 -1.54 -10.24 19.86
N LEU A 308 -2.77 -9.91 19.45
CA LEU A 308 -3.94 -10.71 19.76
C LEU A 308 -3.86 -12.12 19.14
N LEU A 309 -3.41 -12.21 17.89
CA LEU A 309 -3.28 -13.48 17.17
C LEU A 309 -2.13 -14.34 17.71
N ASN A 310 -0.93 -13.76 17.78
CA ASN A 310 0.31 -14.49 18.05
C ASN A 310 0.60 -14.68 19.54
N LYS A 311 0.11 -13.78 20.41
CA LYS A 311 0.40 -13.82 21.86
C LYS A 311 -0.83 -14.12 22.72
N LYS A 312 -2.02 -13.65 22.32
CA LYS A 312 -3.27 -13.97 23.02
C LYS A 312 -4.00 -15.17 22.46
N HIS A 313 -3.56 -15.71 21.32
CA HIS A 313 -4.07 -16.94 20.73
C HIS A 313 -5.60 -16.94 20.58
N ILE A 314 -6.17 -15.81 20.14
CA ILE A 314 -7.64 -15.64 20.06
C ILE A 314 -8.31 -16.62 19.07
N PHE A 315 -7.56 -17.24 18.16
CA PHE A 315 -8.01 -18.31 17.25
C PHE A 315 -7.40 -19.68 17.58
N GLY A 316 -6.69 -19.81 18.71
CA GLY A 316 -5.75 -20.90 18.98
C GLY A 316 -4.29 -20.51 18.75
N LYS A 317 -3.37 -21.42 19.08
CA LYS A 317 -1.93 -21.20 18.89
C LYS A 317 -1.60 -21.33 17.41
N ILE A 318 -1.06 -20.26 16.83
CA ILE A 318 -0.61 -20.26 15.43
C ILE A 318 0.62 -21.15 15.29
N LEU A 319 0.51 -22.17 14.44
CA LEU A 319 1.58 -23.12 14.11
C LEU A 319 2.46 -22.61 12.96
N GLY A 320 1.87 -21.85 12.05
CA GLY A 320 2.54 -21.26 10.90
C GLY A 320 1.61 -20.28 10.20
N TYR A 321 2.17 -19.25 9.58
CA TYR A 321 1.39 -18.25 8.84
C TYR A 321 2.19 -17.71 7.66
N ALA A 322 1.46 -17.18 6.69
CA ALA A 322 1.96 -16.34 5.61
C ALA A 322 1.07 -15.11 5.50
N GLU A 323 1.67 -13.96 5.21
CA GLU A 323 0.92 -12.72 5.05
C GLU A 323 1.45 -11.87 3.91
N SER A 324 0.52 -11.22 3.20
CA SER A 324 0.79 -10.24 2.15
C SER A 324 0.14 -8.92 2.54
N MET A 325 0.87 -7.82 2.38
CA MET A 325 0.32 -6.48 2.56
C MET A 325 0.32 -5.74 1.23
N GLU A 326 -0.82 -5.16 0.89
CA GLU A 326 -1.06 -4.52 -0.39
C GLU A 326 -1.83 -3.21 -0.18
N PHE A 327 -1.82 -2.33 -1.18
CA PHE A 327 -2.58 -1.07 -1.15
C PHE A 327 -3.83 -1.17 -2.02
N GLN A 328 -4.99 -0.89 -1.43
CA GLN A 328 -6.29 -1.06 -2.09
C GLN A 328 -6.55 0.07 -3.10
N LYS A 329 -6.98 -0.24 -4.33
CA LYS A 329 -7.11 0.74 -5.43
C LYS A 329 -8.07 1.92 -5.18
N ARG A 330 -9.14 1.74 -4.40
CA ARG A 330 -10.21 2.76 -4.27
C ARG A 330 -9.89 3.89 -3.30
N ILE A 331 -9.42 3.53 -2.11
CA ILE A 331 -9.13 4.47 -1.02
C ILE A 331 -7.62 4.64 -0.85
N GLY A 332 -6.82 3.78 -1.49
CA GLY A 332 -5.36 3.81 -1.39
C GLY A 332 -4.86 3.41 0.00
N GLY A 333 -5.69 2.73 0.81
CA GLY A 333 -5.30 2.29 2.15
C GLY A 333 -4.62 0.91 2.12
N PRO A 334 -3.70 0.64 3.06
CA PRO A 334 -3.10 -0.69 3.20
C PRO A 334 -4.15 -1.74 3.61
N HIS A 335 -3.92 -2.96 3.18
CA HIS A 335 -4.70 -4.13 3.55
C HIS A 335 -3.79 -5.35 3.67
N LEU A 336 -4.09 -6.21 4.64
CA LEU A 336 -3.36 -7.41 4.93
C LEU A 336 -4.22 -8.60 4.51
N HIS A 337 -3.64 -9.52 3.78
CA HIS A 337 -4.14 -10.88 3.62
C HIS A 337 -3.27 -11.81 4.44
N ARG A 338 -3.84 -12.47 5.44
CA ARG A 338 -3.12 -13.42 6.27
C ARG A 338 -3.77 -14.79 6.22
N VAL A 339 -2.96 -15.80 5.95
CA VAL A 339 -3.33 -17.22 5.93
C VAL A 339 -2.52 -17.92 7.03
N PHE A 340 -3.16 -18.70 7.88
CA PHE A 340 -2.49 -19.32 9.02
C PHE A 340 -3.16 -20.61 9.48
N CYS A 341 -2.33 -21.45 10.09
CA CYS A 341 -2.72 -22.72 10.71
C CYS A 341 -2.69 -22.59 12.22
N VAL A 342 -3.69 -23.15 12.89
CA VAL A 342 -3.78 -23.18 14.34
C VAL A 342 -3.78 -24.62 14.87
N ASP A 343 -3.45 -24.79 16.14
CA ASP A 343 -3.52 -26.07 16.84
C ASP A 343 -4.95 -26.51 17.17
N THR A 344 -5.88 -25.56 17.20
CA THR A 344 -7.28 -25.77 17.55
C THR A 344 -8.03 -26.47 16.42
N GLU A 345 -8.85 -27.45 16.78
CA GLU A 345 -9.62 -28.22 15.80
C GLU A 345 -10.79 -27.40 15.25
N ALA A 346 -11.00 -27.49 13.94
CA ALA A 346 -12.13 -26.87 13.27
C ALA A 346 -13.39 -27.71 13.54
N THR A 347 -14.12 -27.34 14.59
CA THR A 347 -15.49 -27.83 14.86
C THR A 347 -16.50 -26.71 14.63
N PRO A 348 -17.77 -27.03 14.31
CA PRO A 348 -18.82 -26.03 14.21
C PRO A 348 -18.90 -25.10 15.43
N GLU A 349 -18.76 -25.64 16.64
CA GLU A 349 -18.84 -24.90 17.90
C GLU A 349 -17.69 -23.89 18.05
N ASN A 350 -16.45 -24.32 17.75
CA ASN A 350 -15.29 -23.43 17.78
C ASN A 350 -15.42 -22.31 16.74
N ILE A 351 -15.98 -22.62 15.57
CA ILE A 351 -16.19 -21.62 14.51
C ILE A 351 -17.30 -20.64 14.90
N ASP A 352 -18.42 -21.10 15.43
CA ASP A 352 -19.54 -20.25 15.85
C ASP A 352 -19.15 -19.32 17.01
N GLY A 353 -18.21 -19.75 17.87
CA GLY A 353 -17.63 -18.90 18.91
C GLY A 353 -16.76 -17.75 18.39
N LEU A 354 -16.28 -17.83 17.14
CA LEU A 354 -15.32 -16.89 16.56
C LEU A 354 -15.90 -16.07 15.40
N ILE A 355 -16.77 -16.67 14.60
CA ILE A 355 -17.28 -16.12 13.34
C ILE A 355 -18.80 -16.13 13.37
N TRP A 356 -19.41 -14.96 13.26
CA TRP A 356 -20.85 -14.82 13.16
C TRP A 356 -21.27 -14.50 11.73
N ALA A 357 -22.25 -15.24 11.23
CA ALA A 357 -22.93 -14.95 9.97
C ALA A 357 -24.37 -14.48 10.20
N HIS A 358 -24.65 -13.94 11.40
CA HIS A 358 -25.96 -13.43 11.79
C HIS A 358 -25.85 -12.06 12.49
N ILE A 359 -26.93 -11.30 12.41
CA ILE A 359 -27.12 -10.02 13.08
C ILE A 359 -27.35 -10.34 14.57
N PRO A 360 -26.62 -9.70 15.50
CA PRO A 360 -26.83 -9.92 16.93
C PRO A 360 -28.12 -9.25 17.40
N GLU A 361 -28.70 -9.76 18.48
CA GLU A 361 -29.86 -9.15 19.12
C GLU A 361 -29.54 -7.73 19.61
N LYS A 362 -30.47 -6.79 19.42
CA LYS A 362 -30.32 -5.44 19.96
C LYS A 362 -30.51 -5.48 21.49
N PRO A 363 -29.50 -5.11 22.29
CA PRO A 363 -29.64 -5.06 23.74
C PRO A 363 -30.66 -4.00 24.17
N ALA A 364 -31.42 -4.27 25.23
CA ALA A 364 -32.38 -3.33 25.80
C ALA A 364 -31.72 -1.98 26.15
N ASP A 365 -32.38 -0.86 25.90
CA ASP A 365 -31.77 0.47 26.08
C ASP A 365 -31.35 0.77 27.53
N SER A 366 -31.95 0.09 28.50
CA SER A 366 -31.59 0.12 29.93
C SER A 366 -30.26 -0.59 30.24
N ASP A 367 -29.83 -1.58 29.45
CA ASP A 367 -28.59 -2.30 29.68
C ASP A 367 -27.38 -1.45 29.25
N LYS A 368 -26.64 -0.93 30.23
CA LYS A 368 -25.43 -0.12 30.03
C LYS A 368 -24.13 -0.92 30.18
N SER A 369 -24.20 -2.25 30.22
CA SER A 369 -23.03 -3.12 30.32
C SER A 369 -22.04 -2.88 29.17
N ALA A 370 -20.76 -3.21 29.41
CA ALA A 370 -19.74 -3.11 28.37
C ALA A 370 -20.08 -3.97 27.15
N TRP A 371 -20.69 -5.14 27.36
CA TRP A 371 -21.16 -6.02 26.30
C TRP A 371 -22.30 -5.41 25.50
N ALA A 372 -23.32 -4.84 26.15
CA ALA A 372 -24.41 -4.18 25.45
C ALA A 372 -23.93 -3.00 24.60
N ASN A 373 -23.02 -2.18 25.13
CA ASN A 373 -22.40 -1.08 24.37
C ASN A 373 -21.56 -1.59 23.20
N PHE A 374 -20.86 -2.71 23.37
CA PHE A 374 -20.12 -3.36 22.30
C PHE A 374 -21.05 -3.85 21.19
N ILE A 375 -22.13 -4.57 21.51
CA ILE A 375 -23.11 -5.03 20.52
C ILE A 375 -23.79 -3.86 19.80
N ARG A 376 -24.15 -2.78 20.50
CA ARG A 376 -24.66 -1.57 19.85
C ARG A 376 -23.66 -0.98 18.86
N LYS A 377 -22.36 -1.00 19.20
CA LYS A 377 -21.32 -0.55 18.27
C LYS A 377 -21.20 -1.47 17.06
N VAL A 378 -21.34 -2.78 17.24
CA VAL A 378 -21.39 -3.74 16.12
C VAL A 378 -22.56 -3.41 15.20
N LEU A 379 -23.78 -3.26 15.74
CA LEU A 379 -24.98 -2.92 14.98
C LEU A 379 -24.84 -1.59 14.20
N GLU A 380 -24.15 -0.59 14.76
CA GLU A 380 -23.85 0.67 14.06
C GLU A 380 -22.89 0.48 12.86
N LEU A 381 -22.00 -0.51 12.93
CA LEU A 381 -20.98 -0.78 11.92
C LEU A 381 -21.48 -1.75 10.83
N LEU A 382 -22.44 -2.62 11.13
CA LEU A 382 -22.97 -3.61 10.17
C LEU A 382 -23.43 -2.99 8.84
N PRO A 383 -24.29 -1.94 8.81
CA PRO A 383 -24.70 -1.29 7.57
C PRO A 383 -23.54 -0.79 6.71
N LYS A 384 -22.47 -0.33 7.36
CA LYS A 384 -21.36 0.36 6.71
C LYS A 384 -20.38 -0.61 6.06
N PHE A 385 -20.24 -1.82 6.63
CA PHE A 385 -19.12 -2.70 6.29
C PHE A 385 -19.49 -4.17 6.04
N GLN A 386 -20.60 -4.66 6.58
CA GLN A 386 -20.89 -6.09 6.62
C GLN A 386 -22.22 -6.48 5.95
N ILE A 387 -23.07 -5.53 5.57
CA ILE A 387 -24.24 -5.81 4.75
C ILE A 387 -23.86 -5.79 3.27
N HIS A 388 -24.23 -6.83 2.54
CA HIS A 388 -24.10 -6.86 1.10
C HIS A 388 -25.28 -6.15 0.44
N ASP A 389 -25.00 -4.99 -0.13
CA ASP A 389 -25.87 -4.37 -1.12
C ASP A 389 -25.41 -4.72 -2.54
N CYS A 390 -26.31 -5.28 -3.34
CA CYS A 390 -26.01 -5.85 -4.66
C CYS A 390 -26.12 -4.79 -5.76
N GLY A 391 -25.08 -3.96 -5.90
CA GLY A 391 -24.97 -2.98 -6.99
C GLY A 391 -24.67 -3.59 -8.36
N GLU A 392 -24.77 -2.79 -9.43
CA GLU A 392 -24.58 -3.24 -10.83
C GLU A 392 -23.25 -3.97 -11.05
N HIS A 393 -22.15 -3.48 -10.47
CA HIS A 393 -20.83 -4.11 -10.58
C HIS A 393 -20.71 -5.46 -9.88
N CYS A 394 -21.69 -5.83 -9.05
CA CYS A 394 -21.71 -7.11 -8.34
C CYS A 394 -22.55 -8.17 -9.06
N LYS A 395 -23.39 -7.77 -10.02
CA LYS A 395 -24.24 -8.68 -10.78
C LYS A 395 -23.46 -9.18 -12.01
N GLY A 396 -23.46 -10.49 -12.22
CA GLY A 396 -22.95 -11.10 -13.43
C GLY A 396 -23.85 -10.80 -14.62
N SER A 397 -23.43 -11.21 -15.82
CA SER A 397 -24.22 -11.08 -17.05
C SER A 397 -25.59 -11.75 -16.99
N ASN A 398 -25.74 -12.74 -16.10
CA ASN A 398 -27.00 -13.45 -15.83
C ASN A 398 -27.87 -12.82 -14.73
N GLY A 399 -27.52 -11.60 -14.26
CA GLY A 399 -28.24 -10.90 -13.19
C GLY A 399 -28.01 -11.46 -11.78
N ARG A 400 -27.28 -12.59 -11.62
CA ARG A 400 -26.97 -13.18 -10.31
C ARG A 400 -25.79 -12.48 -9.66
N CYS A 401 -25.81 -12.38 -8.34
CA CYS A 401 -24.69 -11.83 -7.59
C CYS A 401 -23.45 -12.73 -7.77
N LEU A 402 -22.34 -12.14 -8.22
CA LEU A 402 -21.05 -12.84 -8.40
C LEU A 402 -20.50 -13.40 -7.08
N LYS A 403 -20.89 -12.81 -5.95
CA LYS A 403 -20.53 -13.27 -4.61
C LYS A 403 -21.51 -14.29 -4.03
N GLY A 404 -22.56 -14.66 -4.78
CA GLY A 404 -23.58 -15.63 -4.40
C GLY A 404 -24.43 -15.19 -3.22
N PHE A 405 -24.87 -13.93 -3.23
CA PHE A 405 -25.90 -13.42 -2.32
C PHE A 405 -27.28 -13.39 -3.02
N PRO A 406 -28.39 -13.49 -2.26
CA PRO A 406 -28.45 -13.78 -0.82
C PRO A 406 -27.88 -15.18 -0.49
N LYS A 407 -27.27 -15.32 0.68
CA LYS A 407 -26.71 -16.61 1.13
C LYS A 407 -27.83 -17.52 1.65
N PRO A 408 -27.73 -18.84 1.44
CA PRO A 408 -28.70 -19.78 2.01
C PRO A 408 -28.67 -19.70 3.54
N TYR A 409 -29.84 -19.84 4.15
CA TYR A 409 -29.95 -19.99 5.60
C TYR A 409 -29.46 -21.36 6.03
N SER A 410 -28.86 -21.42 7.22
CA SER A 410 -28.46 -22.67 7.85
C SER A 410 -28.58 -22.56 9.36
N ARG A 411 -29.15 -23.59 10.00
CA ARG A 411 -29.29 -23.63 11.47
C ARG A 411 -27.98 -23.95 12.20
N THR A 412 -27.00 -24.51 11.49
CA THR A 412 -25.72 -24.98 12.05
C THR A 412 -24.57 -24.68 11.10
N THR A 413 -23.34 -24.64 11.61
CA THR A 413 -22.16 -24.54 10.77
C THR A 413 -21.80 -25.92 10.20
N ILE A 414 -21.67 -26.01 8.88
CA ILE A 414 -21.34 -27.24 8.15
C ILE A 414 -19.94 -27.11 7.57
N LEU A 415 -19.09 -28.08 7.91
CA LEU A 415 -17.72 -28.17 7.43
C LEU A 415 -17.64 -29.15 6.27
N HIS A 416 -16.83 -28.79 5.29
CA HIS A 416 -16.62 -29.61 4.10
C HIS A 416 -15.13 -29.87 3.89
N ALA A 417 -14.80 -31.01 3.29
CA ALA A 417 -13.41 -31.37 3.05
C ALA A 417 -12.71 -30.43 2.04
N ASN A 418 -13.41 -30.04 0.97
CA ASN A 418 -12.80 -29.35 -0.20
C ASN A 418 -13.50 -28.04 -0.58
N LYS A 419 -14.34 -27.47 0.30
CA LYS A 419 -14.96 -26.16 0.06
C LYS A 419 -15.06 -25.36 1.36
N PRO A 420 -15.20 -24.02 1.29
CA PRO A 420 -15.36 -23.20 2.48
C PRO A 420 -16.54 -23.65 3.34
N ALA A 421 -16.44 -23.41 4.65
CA ALA A 421 -17.51 -23.69 5.61
C ALA A 421 -18.80 -22.93 5.24
N GLU A 422 -19.93 -23.59 5.45
CA GLU A 422 -21.25 -22.97 5.45
C GLU A 422 -21.59 -22.58 6.88
N TYR A 423 -21.66 -21.29 7.18
CA TYR A 423 -21.82 -20.80 8.55
C TYR A 423 -23.28 -20.84 8.99
N LYS A 424 -23.49 -21.04 10.30
CA LYS A 424 -24.77 -20.82 10.96
C LYS A 424 -25.32 -19.43 10.63
N ARG A 425 -26.48 -19.42 9.98
CA ARG A 425 -27.20 -18.27 9.45
C ARG A 425 -28.70 -18.53 9.62
N PRO A 426 -29.27 -18.33 10.81
CA PRO A 426 -30.69 -18.60 11.07
C PRO A 426 -31.56 -17.66 10.23
N SER A 427 -32.65 -18.19 9.69
CA SER A 427 -33.69 -17.39 9.03
C SER A 427 -34.52 -16.62 10.08
N PRO A 428 -35.29 -15.61 9.68
CA PRO A 428 -36.19 -14.89 10.59
C PRO A 428 -37.16 -15.82 11.35
N GLU A 429 -37.66 -16.86 10.69
CA GLU A 429 -38.55 -17.86 11.30
C GLU A 429 -37.84 -18.72 12.35
N ASP A 430 -36.53 -18.89 12.20
CA ASP A 430 -35.65 -19.64 13.10
C ASP A 430 -34.96 -18.75 14.14
N GLY A 431 -35.52 -17.57 14.43
CA GLY A 431 -35.00 -16.62 15.44
C GLY A 431 -33.85 -15.74 14.95
N GLY A 432 -33.64 -15.66 13.63
CA GLY A 432 -32.67 -14.74 13.03
C GLY A 432 -33.13 -13.29 13.12
N HIS A 433 -32.30 -12.41 13.66
CA HIS A 433 -32.61 -10.98 13.72
C HIS A 433 -32.49 -10.31 12.34
N THR A 434 -33.22 -9.22 12.18
CA THR A 434 -33.19 -8.35 10.99
C THR A 434 -32.63 -6.98 11.35
N LEU A 435 -32.21 -6.24 10.33
CA LEU A 435 -31.71 -4.88 10.45
C LEU A 435 -32.42 -4.00 9.43
N THR A 436 -33.15 -3.02 9.92
CA THR A 436 -33.90 -2.10 9.06
C THR A 436 -33.17 -0.77 8.96
N LEU A 437 -32.97 -0.29 7.73
CA LEU A 437 -32.28 0.96 7.43
C LEU A 437 -33.21 1.90 6.67
N GLU A 438 -33.26 3.14 7.13
CA GLU A 438 -33.98 4.22 6.48
C GLU A 438 -33.01 5.03 5.60
N TYR A 439 -33.31 5.06 4.30
CA TYR A 439 -32.62 5.90 3.33
C TYR A 439 -33.61 6.94 2.79
N GLY A 440 -33.65 8.11 3.41
CA GLY A 440 -34.64 9.13 3.05
C GLY A 440 -36.07 8.66 3.33
N SER A 441 -36.88 8.50 2.27
CA SER A 441 -38.27 8.03 2.38
C SER A 441 -38.44 6.51 2.16
N THR A 442 -37.35 5.79 1.90
CA THR A 442 -37.38 4.35 1.65
C THR A 442 -36.79 3.61 2.84
N GLU A 443 -37.53 2.62 3.34
CA GLU A 443 -37.09 1.70 4.39
C GLU A 443 -36.69 0.37 3.74
N THR A 444 -35.53 -0.17 4.09
CA THR A 444 -35.04 -1.47 3.58
C THR A 444 -34.66 -2.36 4.75
N THR A 445 -35.28 -3.54 4.81
CA THR A 445 -34.99 -4.55 5.82
C THR A 445 -34.03 -5.58 5.28
N TYR A 446 -32.89 -5.73 5.96
CA TYR A 446 -31.90 -6.76 5.69
C TYR A 446 -32.05 -7.90 6.69
N THR A 447 -31.80 -9.10 6.21
CA THR A 447 -31.81 -10.31 7.03
C THR A 447 -30.40 -10.86 7.17
N ASN A 448 -30.28 -11.99 7.88
CA ASN A 448 -29.05 -12.72 7.92
C ASN A 448 -28.59 -13.20 6.54
N SER A 449 -29.41 -13.30 5.49
CA SER A 449 -28.96 -13.73 4.15
C SER A 449 -28.11 -12.70 3.41
N GLU A 450 -28.21 -11.42 3.75
CA GLU A 450 -27.45 -10.32 3.14
C GLU A 450 -26.14 -10.03 3.90
N LEU A 451 -25.99 -10.59 5.10
CA LEU A 451 -24.83 -10.33 5.94
C LEU A 451 -23.58 -11.08 5.44
N TYR A 452 -22.41 -10.45 5.47
CA TYR A 452 -21.12 -11.15 5.31
C TYR A 452 -20.83 -11.99 6.56
N ARG A 453 -19.58 -11.99 7.04
CA ARG A 453 -19.12 -12.72 8.23
C ARG A 453 -18.49 -11.70 9.14
N ILE A 454 -18.83 -11.77 10.42
CA ILE A 454 -18.37 -10.86 11.44
C ILE A 454 -17.37 -11.62 12.30
N ILE A 455 -16.20 -11.02 12.51
CA ILE A 455 -15.27 -11.43 13.55
C ILE A 455 -15.13 -10.25 14.48
N LEU A 456 -15.39 -10.48 15.76
CA LEU A 456 -15.47 -9.44 16.77
C LEU A 456 -14.15 -9.34 17.54
N ILE A 457 -13.29 -8.43 17.11
CA ILE A 457 -11.98 -8.18 17.73
C ILE A 457 -11.89 -6.70 18.13
N SER A 458 -11.59 -6.42 19.39
CA SER A 458 -11.31 -5.07 19.86
C SER A 458 -9.85 -4.70 19.59
N LEU A 459 -9.63 -3.89 18.54
CA LEU A 459 -8.34 -3.35 18.13
C LEU A 459 -8.02 -1.98 18.73
#